data_AF-A0A2E3MLM9-F1
#
_entry.id   AF-A0A2E3MLM9-F1
#
_cell.length_a   1.000
_cell.length_b   1.000
_cell.length_c   1.000
_cell.angle_alpha   90.00
_cell.angle_beta   90.00
_cell.angle_gamma   90.00
#
_symmetry.space_group_name_H-M   'P 1'
#
loop_
_entity.id
_entity.type
_entity.pdbx_description
1 polymer ?
#
loop_
_entity_poly.entity_id
_entity_poly.type
_entity_poly.pdbx_seq_one_letter_code
_entity_poly.pdbx_strand_id
1 'polypeptide(L)'
;MLRGGMIAGTTDEETSVSQMLLWWVTYLPLLTPLAVGSGDAAVNRSRTLPSRERKAAFAGLPDIETFQGSRSDRFLVDLKQVRTGHPYKGVRAERPHTGAHIYFRPLLKRLKATDVQRYPAIYAVADGVVTRIDYSFRLREIYVSALKRRVANRRYGIGLAFAQMDGAPVEMHYSIEPFVDPGDVKFYDPFILIRVGQRVKKGQVIARMYLPDDPRVAENSHIHFNLLGGRRRHFQSPSIFDERIVRAFHASWDRRRGVDGGVRMPPCMGYRLGRDENPFQQRAVDRL
;
A
#
# COMPACT_ATOMS: atom_id res chain seq x y z
N MET A 1 -8.23 18.80 -61.35
CA MET A 1 -8.61 19.52 -60.12
C MET A 1 -8.53 18.56 -58.95
N LEU A 2 -7.94 19.02 -57.86
CA LEU A 2 -7.54 18.29 -56.66
C LEU A 2 -8.71 17.96 -55.70
N ARG A 3 -8.42 16.95 -54.84
CA ARG A 3 -8.94 16.61 -53.49
C ARG A 3 -9.72 15.28 -53.49
N GLY A 4 -9.35 14.22 -52.77
CA GLY A 4 -8.47 14.09 -51.61
C GLY A 4 -9.28 14.09 -50.30
N GLY A 5 -9.46 12.92 -49.68
CA GLY A 5 -10.10 12.76 -48.37
C GLY A 5 -10.40 11.28 -48.10
N MET A 6 -9.41 10.52 -47.61
CA MET A 6 -9.16 10.19 -46.20
C MET A 6 -10.09 9.13 -45.63
N ILE A 7 -9.52 7.92 -45.55
CA ILE A 7 -9.94 6.78 -44.74
C ILE A 7 -9.69 7.15 -43.28
N ALA A 8 -10.74 7.21 -42.46
CA ALA A 8 -10.63 7.37 -41.01
C ALA A 8 -10.75 5.98 -40.36
N GLY A 9 -9.63 5.48 -39.86
CA GLY A 9 -9.56 4.32 -38.98
C GLY A 9 -10.10 4.66 -37.60
N THR A 10 -10.90 3.77 -37.03
CA THR A 10 -11.33 3.83 -35.63
C THR A 10 -10.30 3.08 -34.79
N THR A 11 -9.41 3.81 -34.14
CA THR A 11 -8.57 3.31 -33.05
C THR A 11 -9.24 3.64 -31.72
N ASP A 12 -9.60 2.59 -30.97
CA ASP A 12 -9.99 2.67 -29.56
C ASP A 12 -8.83 3.24 -28.72
N GLU A 13 -8.87 4.55 -28.45
CA GLU A 13 -7.93 5.26 -27.59
C GLU A 13 -8.65 5.87 -26.39
N GLU A 14 -9.41 5.08 -25.63
CA GLU A 14 -9.85 5.47 -24.28
C GLU A 14 -8.77 5.13 -23.24
N THR A 15 -7.65 5.84 -23.36
CA THR A 15 -6.60 5.88 -22.36
C THR A 15 -7.10 6.70 -21.17
N SER A 16 -7.70 6.03 -20.18
CA SER A 16 -8.14 6.64 -18.93
C SER A 16 -6.96 7.36 -18.24
N VAL A 17 -6.95 8.68 -18.38
CA VAL A 17 -6.03 9.69 -17.80
C VAL A 17 -5.91 9.61 -16.25
N SER A 18 -6.71 8.78 -15.58
CA SER A 18 -6.71 8.62 -14.12
C SER A 18 -5.55 7.82 -13.50
N GLN A 19 -4.56 7.34 -14.26
CA GLN A 19 -3.41 6.58 -13.70
C GLN A 19 -2.04 7.29 -13.81
N MET A 20 -1.97 8.47 -14.42
CA MET A 20 -0.71 9.22 -14.64
C MET A 20 -0.49 10.41 -13.70
N LEU A 21 -1.32 10.65 -12.68
CA LEU A 21 -1.24 11.86 -11.84
C LEU A 21 -1.01 11.61 -10.34
N LEU A 22 -0.38 10.49 -9.97
CA LEU A 22 0.18 10.27 -8.63
C LEU A 22 1.72 10.18 -8.63
N TRP A 23 2.35 10.82 -9.61
CA TRP A 23 3.80 10.81 -9.82
C TRP A 23 4.33 12.20 -9.45
N TRP A 24 5.44 12.23 -8.71
CA TRP A 24 6.08 13.37 -8.03
C TRP A 24 5.62 13.63 -6.58
N VAL A 25 6.22 12.90 -5.64
CA VAL A 25 6.63 13.52 -4.36
C VAL A 25 8.13 13.27 -4.21
N THR A 26 8.90 14.17 -4.79
CA THR A 26 10.28 14.44 -4.40
C THR A 26 10.27 15.08 -3.00
N TYR A 27 11.16 14.61 -2.14
CA TYR A 27 11.57 15.25 -0.90
C TYR A 27 12.02 16.70 -1.15
N LEU A 28 11.39 17.68 -0.47
CA LEU A 28 12.06 18.91 0.00
C LEU A 28 11.23 19.55 1.13
N PRO A 29 11.82 19.98 2.25
CA PRO A 29 11.10 20.64 3.35
C PRO A 29 10.98 22.13 3.08
N LEU A 30 9.84 22.77 3.41
CA LEU A 30 9.76 24.22 3.61
C LEU A 30 8.55 24.61 4.48
N LEU A 31 8.88 25.31 5.56
CA LEU A 31 8.10 26.26 6.37
C LEU A 31 7.36 27.26 5.43
N THR A 32 6.18 27.82 5.65
CA THR A 32 5.44 28.37 6.83
C THR A 32 3.95 28.57 6.41
N PRO A 33 3.02 28.91 7.35
CA PRO A 33 1.57 28.73 7.16
C PRO A 33 0.84 29.99 6.66
N LEU A 34 -0.30 29.78 5.98
CA LEU A 34 -1.37 30.77 5.90
C LEU A 34 -2.66 30.12 6.43
N ALA A 35 -3.14 30.63 7.56
CA ALA A 35 -4.50 30.44 8.07
C ALA A 35 -5.47 31.24 7.17
N VAL A 36 -6.73 30.82 6.93
CA VAL A 36 -7.92 30.94 7.79
C VAL A 36 -8.97 29.91 7.31
N GLY A 37 -9.37 28.93 8.14
CA GLY A 37 -10.70 28.85 8.81
C GLY A 37 -11.76 28.10 7.97
N SER A 38 -12.01 26.80 8.17
CA SER A 38 -12.84 26.24 9.25
C SER A 38 -12.32 24.88 9.76
N GLY A 39 -12.46 24.65 11.07
CA GLY A 39 -11.75 23.66 11.88
C GLY A 39 -11.99 22.19 11.51
N ASP A 40 -11.02 21.36 11.91
CA ASP A 40 -10.97 19.88 11.88
C ASP A 40 -10.64 19.17 10.55
N ALA A 41 -10.67 19.84 9.40
CA ALA A 41 -10.36 19.20 8.12
C ALA A 41 -8.87 18.83 7.90
N ALA A 42 -7.94 19.35 8.71
CA ALA A 42 -6.49 19.29 8.48
C ALA A 42 -5.67 18.46 9.49
N VAL A 43 -6.29 17.80 10.47
CA VAL A 43 -5.52 17.13 11.53
C VAL A 43 -5.01 15.78 11.06
N ASN A 44 -3.74 15.73 10.65
CA ASN A 44 -3.00 14.48 10.54
C ASN A 44 -2.82 13.89 11.96
N ARG A 45 -3.40 12.72 12.21
CA ARG A 45 -3.33 12.03 13.51
C ARG A 45 -2.35 10.87 13.46
N SER A 46 -1.07 11.15 13.22
CA SER A 46 -0.01 10.13 13.26
C SER A 46 0.64 10.04 14.64
N ARG A 47 0.89 8.82 15.12
CA ARG A 47 1.77 8.55 16.27
C ARG A 47 2.89 7.64 15.83
N THR A 48 4.11 7.95 16.28
CA THR A 48 5.32 7.17 15.98
C THR A 48 6.04 6.83 17.27
N LEU A 49 6.66 5.65 17.32
CA LEU A 49 7.46 5.19 18.44
C LEU A 49 8.62 6.19 18.69
N PRO A 50 8.74 6.75 19.91
CA PRO A 50 9.78 7.71 20.24
C PRO A 50 11.17 7.14 20.01
N SER A 51 12.11 7.96 19.50
CA SER A 51 13.46 7.51 19.15
C SER A 51 14.21 6.83 20.30
N ARG A 52 13.99 7.29 21.54
CA ARG A 52 14.60 6.71 22.76
C ARG A 52 14.15 5.27 23.05
N GLU A 53 12.95 4.89 22.62
CA GLU A 53 12.36 3.56 22.85
C GLU A 53 12.69 2.59 21.72
N ARG A 54 13.12 3.08 20.56
CA ARG A 54 13.37 2.28 19.35
C ARG A 54 14.46 1.23 19.53
N LYS A 55 15.60 1.58 20.13
CA LYS A 55 16.73 0.65 20.30
C LYS A 55 16.30 -0.60 21.08
N ALA A 56 15.58 -0.42 22.19
CA ALA A 56 15.07 -1.52 22.99
C ALA A 56 13.93 -2.27 22.28
N ALA A 57 13.05 -1.54 21.58
CA ALA A 57 11.94 -2.15 20.85
C ALA A 57 12.39 -3.06 19.69
N PHE A 58 13.48 -2.68 19.02
CA PHE A 58 14.03 -3.42 17.88
C PHE A 58 15.06 -4.48 18.29
N ALA A 59 15.45 -4.52 19.56
CA ALA A 59 16.32 -5.57 20.08
C ALA A 59 15.68 -6.94 19.83
N GLY A 60 16.47 -7.84 19.23
CA GLY A 60 16.06 -9.20 18.88
C GLY A 60 15.27 -9.34 17.57
N LEU A 61 15.03 -8.26 16.81
CA LEU A 61 14.52 -8.41 15.45
C LEU A 61 15.60 -9.06 14.56
N PRO A 62 15.25 -10.06 13.73
CA PRO A 62 16.20 -10.75 12.86
C PRO A 62 16.75 -9.83 11.77
N ASP A 63 17.85 -10.24 11.13
CA ASP A 63 18.31 -9.61 9.91
C ASP A 63 17.31 -9.88 8.76
N ILE A 64 17.09 -8.91 7.88
CA ILE A 64 16.19 -9.02 6.72
C ILE A 64 16.58 -10.19 5.78
N GLU A 65 17.86 -10.54 5.68
CA GLU A 65 18.34 -11.68 4.89
C GLU A 65 17.76 -13.02 5.39
N THR A 66 17.35 -13.11 6.65
CA THR A 66 16.67 -14.29 7.21
C THR A 66 15.42 -14.67 6.40
N PHE A 67 14.72 -13.67 5.85
CA PHE A 67 13.52 -13.89 5.04
C PHE A 67 13.82 -14.41 3.63
N GLN A 68 15.09 -14.57 3.24
CA GLN A 68 15.43 -15.32 2.03
C GLN A 68 15.23 -16.84 2.22
N GLY A 69 15.57 -17.36 3.41
CA GLY A 69 15.41 -18.78 3.75
C GLY A 69 14.16 -19.10 4.57
N SER A 70 13.69 -18.16 5.40
CA SER A 70 12.51 -18.31 6.26
C SER A 70 11.45 -17.27 5.91
N ARG A 71 10.89 -17.40 4.70
CA ARG A 71 9.86 -16.49 4.18
C ARG A 71 8.58 -16.53 5.02
N SER A 72 7.85 -15.43 5.05
CA SER A 72 6.53 -15.37 5.67
C SER A 72 5.49 -16.14 4.85
N ASP A 73 4.80 -17.06 5.49
CA ASP A 73 3.64 -17.80 5.01
C ASP A 73 2.30 -17.08 5.30
N ARG A 74 2.35 -15.85 5.84
CA ARG A 74 1.20 -15.02 6.16
C ARG A 74 1.17 -13.76 5.31
N PHE A 75 0.23 -13.71 4.38
CA PHE A 75 -0.05 -12.50 3.60
C PHE A 75 -0.83 -11.47 4.43
N LEU A 76 -0.75 -10.19 4.08
CA LEU A 76 -1.36 -9.09 4.85
C LEU A 76 -2.89 -9.19 4.98
N VAL A 77 -3.56 -9.92 4.08
CA VAL A 77 -5.00 -10.20 4.12
C VAL A 77 -5.26 -11.62 3.65
N ASP A 78 -6.50 -12.08 3.75
CA ASP A 78 -6.91 -13.32 3.08
C ASP A 78 -7.14 -13.06 1.58
N LEU A 79 -6.40 -13.77 0.72
CA LEU A 79 -6.44 -13.56 -0.74
C LEU A 79 -7.85 -13.75 -1.35
N LYS A 80 -8.74 -14.49 -0.69
CA LYS A 80 -10.16 -14.59 -1.09
C LYS A 80 -10.89 -13.24 -1.11
N GLN A 81 -10.39 -12.25 -0.36
CA GLN A 81 -10.93 -10.90 -0.28
C GLN A 81 -10.32 -9.96 -1.35
N VAL A 82 -9.30 -10.40 -2.07
CA VAL A 82 -8.56 -9.59 -3.05
C VAL A 82 -9.15 -9.72 -4.45
N ARG A 83 -9.74 -8.63 -4.95
CA ARG A 83 -10.23 -8.43 -6.32
C ARG A 83 -9.12 -8.51 -7.34
N THR A 84 -8.10 -7.69 -7.16
CA THR A 84 -6.94 -7.67 -8.04
C THR A 84 -5.72 -7.21 -7.27
N GLY A 85 -4.55 -7.65 -7.70
CA GLY A 85 -3.26 -7.25 -7.16
C GLY A 85 -2.44 -6.40 -8.14
N HIS A 86 -1.45 -5.70 -7.59
CA HIS A 86 -0.41 -4.99 -8.34
C HIS A 86 0.94 -5.28 -7.65
N PRO A 87 1.95 -5.87 -8.31
CA PRO A 87 3.26 -6.02 -7.71
C PRO A 87 3.96 -4.68 -7.48
N TYR A 88 5.03 -4.72 -6.70
CA TYR A 88 6.01 -3.64 -6.69
C TYR A 88 6.78 -3.66 -8.01
N LYS A 89 6.78 -2.56 -8.75
CA LYS A 89 7.56 -2.40 -9.99
C LYS A 89 8.70 -1.44 -9.72
N GLY A 90 9.92 -1.94 -9.82
CA GLY A 90 11.11 -1.15 -9.54
C GLY A 90 11.42 -0.11 -10.60
N VAL A 91 12.42 0.71 -10.30
CA VAL A 91 12.88 1.81 -11.16
C VAL A 91 13.40 1.36 -12.53
N ARG A 92 13.71 0.06 -12.70
CA ARG A 92 14.13 -0.51 -13.99
C ARG A 92 12.96 -1.07 -14.81
N ALA A 93 11.73 -1.05 -14.29
CA ALA A 93 10.54 -1.37 -15.07
C ALA A 93 10.25 -0.28 -16.11
N GLU A 94 9.52 -0.60 -17.17
CA GLU A 94 9.10 0.40 -18.16
C GLU A 94 8.08 1.38 -17.55
N ARG A 95 7.20 0.85 -16.70
CA ARG A 95 6.27 1.63 -15.88
C ARG A 95 6.55 1.33 -14.41
N PRO A 96 7.62 1.91 -13.82
CA PRO A 96 7.91 1.78 -12.40
C PRO A 96 6.68 2.11 -11.58
N HIS A 97 6.53 1.48 -10.42
CA HIS A 97 5.45 1.73 -9.48
C HIS A 97 5.91 1.36 -8.08
N THR A 98 6.06 2.38 -7.24
CA THR A 98 6.52 2.19 -5.88
C THR A 98 5.42 1.62 -5.00
N GLY A 99 5.71 0.47 -4.39
CA GLY A 99 4.79 -0.30 -3.56
C GLY A 99 3.82 -1.18 -4.34
N ALA A 100 3.49 -2.31 -3.70
CA ALA A 100 2.50 -3.25 -4.17
C ALA A 100 1.10 -2.84 -3.68
N HIS A 101 0.06 -3.35 -4.35
CA HIS A 101 -1.33 -3.07 -3.99
C HIS A 101 -2.18 -4.34 -3.96
N ILE A 102 -3.14 -4.35 -3.04
CA ILE A 102 -4.28 -5.26 -3.07
C ILE A 102 -5.57 -4.46 -3.10
N TYR A 103 -6.42 -4.71 -4.09
CA TYR A 103 -7.75 -4.11 -4.17
C TYR A 103 -8.78 -5.10 -3.64
N PHE A 104 -9.70 -4.63 -2.80
CA PHE A 104 -10.67 -5.51 -2.16
C PHE A 104 -11.88 -5.81 -3.06
N ARG A 105 -12.50 -6.97 -2.84
CA ARG A 105 -13.87 -7.22 -3.31
C ARG A 105 -14.83 -6.36 -2.48
N PRO A 106 -15.83 -5.72 -3.11
CA PRO A 106 -16.93 -5.09 -2.37
C PRO A 106 -17.66 -6.10 -1.48
N LEU A 107 -18.29 -5.59 -0.41
CA LEU A 107 -19.11 -6.41 0.46
C LEU A 107 -20.40 -6.83 -0.27
N LEU A 108 -20.76 -8.10 -0.15
CA LEU A 108 -22.03 -8.61 -0.69
C LEU A 108 -23.26 -8.09 0.07
N LYS A 109 -23.06 -7.72 1.34
CA LYS A 109 -24.09 -7.17 2.21
C LYS A 109 -23.52 -5.96 2.94
N ARG A 110 -24.33 -4.91 3.05
CA ARG A 110 -24.03 -3.72 3.84
C ARG A 110 -23.70 -4.13 5.28
N LEU A 111 -22.63 -3.55 5.82
CA LEU A 111 -22.22 -3.69 7.22
C LEU A 111 -22.39 -2.35 7.91
N LYS A 112 -22.74 -2.38 9.20
CA LYS A 112 -22.64 -1.18 10.02
C LYS A 112 -21.16 -0.94 10.32
N ALA A 113 -20.70 0.31 10.27
CA ALA A 113 -19.31 0.65 10.61
C ALA A 113 -18.93 0.22 12.05
N THR A 114 -19.92 0.11 12.94
CA THR A 114 -19.76 -0.43 14.30
C THR A 114 -19.42 -1.92 14.34
N ASP A 115 -19.75 -2.68 13.30
CA ASP A 115 -19.49 -4.12 13.20
C ASP A 115 -18.05 -4.40 12.73
N VAL A 116 -17.07 -3.73 13.33
CA VAL A 116 -15.65 -3.72 12.90
C VAL A 116 -15.11 -5.13 12.61
N GLN A 117 -15.45 -6.12 13.45
CA GLN A 117 -14.93 -7.49 13.32
C GLN A 117 -15.41 -8.23 12.06
N ARG A 118 -16.48 -7.77 11.41
CA ARG A 118 -17.03 -8.35 10.17
C ARG A 118 -16.32 -7.85 8.92
N TYR A 119 -15.55 -6.77 9.03
CA TYR A 119 -14.74 -6.26 7.94
C TYR A 119 -13.49 -7.14 7.70
N PRO A 120 -12.92 -7.12 6.48
CA PRO A 120 -11.71 -7.87 6.14
C PRO A 120 -10.59 -7.70 7.17
N ALA A 121 -9.99 -8.81 7.59
CA ALA A 121 -8.86 -8.81 8.51
C ALA A 121 -7.59 -8.33 7.82
N ILE A 122 -6.80 -7.53 8.52
CA ILE A 122 -5.44 -7.16 8.15
C ILE A 122 -4.51 -7.78 9.18
N TYR A 123 -3.57 -8.60 8.72
CA TYR A 123 -2.68 -9.40 9.55
C TYR A 123 -1.27 -8.81 9.61
N ALA A 124 -0.61 -8.98 10.76
CA ALA A 124 0.83 -8.85 10.84
C ALA A 124 1.50 -9.91 9.98
N VAL A 125 2.30 -9.49 9.00
CA VAL A 125 3.01 -10.39 8.08
C VAL A 125 4.18 -11.12 8.75
N ALA A 126 4.65 -10.65 9.90
CA ALA A 126 5.75 -11.23 10.66
C ALA A 126 5.61 -10.85 12.13
N ASP A 127 6.36 -11.54 12.99
CA ASP A 127 6.60 -11.07 14.36
C ASP A 127 7.30 -9.71 14.30
N GLY A 128 6.92 -8.78 15.18
CA GLY A 128 7.50 -7.45 15.13
C GLY A 128 6.95 -6.49 16.16
N VAL A 129 7.26 -5.21 15.98
CA VAL A 129 6.79 -4.11 16.82
C VAL A 129 6.17 -3.01 15.98
N VAL A 130 5.03 -2.50 16.44
CA VAL A 130 4.30 -1.42 15.79
C VAL A 130 5.06 -0.11 16.01
N THR A 131 5.63 0.46 14.96
CA THR A 131 6.43 1.69 15.03
C THR A 131 5.63 2.93 14.72
N ARG A 132 4.56 2.81 13.95
CA ARG A 132 3.74 3.94 13.54
C ARG A 132 2.29 3.54 13.38
N ILE A 133 1.39 4.44 13.77
CA ILE A 133 -0.02 4.39 13.43
C ILE A 133 -0.41 5.75 12.86
N ASP A 134 -0.93 5.76 11.64
CA ASP A 134 -1.66 6.89 11.07
C ASP A 134 -3.15 6.65 11.38
N TYR A 135 -3.71 7.31 12.38
CA TYR A 135 -5.13 7.14 12.75
C TYR A 135 -6.06 7.78 11.72
N SER A 136 -5.63 8.88 11.12
CA SER A 136 -6.35 9.56 10.04
C SER A 136 -5.37 10.46 9.29
N PHE A 137 -5.29 10.26 7.97
CA PHE A 137 -4.54 11.09 7.05
C PHE A 137 -5.39 11.39 5.81
N ARG A 138 -5.70 12.66 5.56
CA ARG A 138 -6.43 13.08 4.35
C ARG A 138 -5.45 13.18 3.18
N LEU A 139 -5.70 12.41 2.13
CA LEU A 139 -4.97 12.51 0.87
C LEU A 139 -5.59 13.56 -0.04
N ARG A 140 -4.83 14.00 -1.05
CA ARG A 140 -5.35 14.87 -2.12
C ARG A 140 -6.54 14.19 -2.78
N GLU A 141 -7.56 14.97 -3.08
CA GLU A 141 -8.72 14.47 -3.82
C GLU A 141 -8.30 13.98 -5.20
N ILE A 142 -8.88 12.87 -5.64
CA ILE A 142 -8.66 12.36 -7.00
C ILE A 142 -9.97 12.21 -7.74
N TYR A 143 -9.92 12.34 -9.06
CA TYR A 143 -11.09 12.09 -9.89
C TYR A 143 -11.36 10.59 -9.98
N VAL A 144 -12.56 10.17 -9.61
CA VAL A 144 -13.01 8.78 -9.71
C VAL A 144 -13.98 8.69 -10.87
N SER A 145 -13.53 8.13 -12.00
CA SER A 145 -14.30 8.06 -13.25
C SER A 145 -15.67 7.37 -13.07
N ALA A 146 -15.72 6.30 -12.28
CA ALA A 146 -16.97 5.58 -11.98
C ALA A 146 -18.04 6.44 -11.26
N LEU A 147 -17.61 7.50 -10.57
CA LEU A 147 -18.49 8.44 -9.87
C LEU A 147 -18.61 9.79 -10.57
N LYS A 148 -17.86 10.00 -11.67
CA LYS A 148 -17.75 11.26 -12.41
C LYS A 148 -17.47 12.50 -11.52
N ARG A 149 -16.74 12.33 -10.42
CA ARG A 149 -16.45 13.42 -9.46
C ARG A 149 -15.11 13.22 -8.76
N ARG A 150 -14.61 14.29 -8.13
CA ARG A 150 -13.47 14.20 -7.21
C ARG A 150 -13.93 13.62 -5.88
N VAL A 151 -13.11 12.75 -5.31
CA VAL A 151 -13.36 12.09 -4.02
C VAL A 151 -12.15 12.33 -3.13
N ALA A 152 -12.38 12.88 -1.94
CA ALA A 152 -11.39 12.90 -0.88
C ALA A 152 -11.20 11.48 -0.34
N ASN A 153 -9.95 11.05 -0.21
CA ASN A 153 -9.60 9.78 0.41
C ASN A 153 -8.98 10.07 1.78
N ARG A 154 -9.62 9.61 2.85
CA ARG A 154 -9.00 9.61 4.18
C ARG A 154 -8.55 8.20 4.49
N ARG A 155 -7.24 8.04 4.69
CA ARG A 155 -6.60 6.76 4.97
C ARG A 155 -6.22 6.63 6.44
N TYR A 156 -5.96 5.41 6.85
CA TYR A 156 -5.24 5.06 8.07
C TYR A 156 -4.07 4.14 7.69
N GLY A 157 -3.18 3.85 8.63
CA GLY A 157 -2.01 3.06 8.29
C GLY A 157 -1.20 2.59 9.47
N ILE A 158 -0.37 1.58 9.23
CA ILE A 158 0.46 0.92 10.22
C ILE A 158 1.88 0.81 9.68
N GLY A 159 2.86 1.11 10.53
CA GLY A 159 4.25 0.72 10.34
C GLY A 159 4.61 -0.42 11.30
N LEU A 160 5.10 -1.53 10.78
CA LEU A 160 5.50 -2.71 11.55
C LEU A 160 6.98 -3.00 11.30
N ALA A 161 7.85 -2.72 12.28
CA ALA A 161 9.25 -3.17 12.22
C ALA A 161 9.29 -4.67 12.55
N PHE A 162 9.89 -5.46 11.66
CA PHE A 162 9.95 -6.93 11.80
C PHE A 162 11.35 -7.50 11.57
N ALA A 163 12.25 -6.71 11.00
CA ALA A 163 13.62 -7.09 10.72
C ALA A 163 14.56 -5.88 10.85
N GLN A 164 15.85 -6.12 10.69
CA GLN A 164 16.89 -5.10 10.64
C GLN A 164 17.75 -5.25 9.39
N MET A 165 18.35 -4.14 8.97
CA MET A 165 19.36 -4.05 7.93
C MET A 165 20.41 -3.07 8.42
N ASP A 166 21.66 -3.52 8.61
CA ASP A 166 22.76 -2.71 9.14
C ASP A 166 22.42 -1.98 10.46
N GLY A 167 21.69 -2.68 11.34
CA GLY A 167 21.21 -2.14 12.63
C GLY A 167 20.10 -1.08 12.54
N ALA A 168 19.57 -0.79 11.33
CA ALA A 168 18.39 0.03 11.13
C ALA A 168 17.14 -0.86 10.95
N PRO A 169 15.96 -0.45 11.44
CA PRO A 169 14.74 -1.25 11.29
C PRO A 169 14.30 -1.32 9.83
N VAL A 170 13.80 -2.48 9.44
CA VAL A 170 13.02 -2.67 8.21
C VAL A 170 11.55 -2.78 8.62
N GLU A 171 10.74 -1.87 8.08
CA GLU A 171 9.32 -1.77 8.41
C GLU A 171 8.45 -2.20 7.23
N MET A 172 7.46 -3.08 7.47
CA MET A 172 6.34 -3.22 6.57
C MET A 172 5.40 -2.03 6.77
N HIS A 173 5.17 -1.27 5.70
CA HIS A 173 4.24 -0.16 5.68
C HIS A 173 2.90 -0.60 5.08
N TYR A 174 1.82 -0.39 5.82
CA TYR A 174 0.44 -0.63 5.38
C TYR A 174 -0.26 0.73 5.24
N SER A 175 -0.42 1.22 4.02
CA SER A 175 -1.28 2.36 3.72
C SER A 175 -2.68 1.84 3.39
N ILE A 176 -3.62 2.01 4.32
CA ILE A 176 -4.95 1.41 4.26
C ILE A 176 -5.95 2.47 3.78
N GLU A 177 -6.47 2.29 2.57
CA GLU A 177 -7.14 3.35 1.81
C GLU A 177 -8.57 2.95 1.42
N PRO A 178 -9.59 3.25 2.25
CA PRO A 178 -10.98 2.97 1.94
C PRO A 178 -11.58 3.79 0.80
N PHE A 179 -10.91 4.87 0.38
CA PHE A 179 -11.37 5.74 -0.72
C PHE A 179 -12.61 6.57 -0.40
N VAL A 180 -12.82 6.88 0.87
CA VAL A 180 -13.86 7.78 1.35
C VAL A 180 -13.32 8.66 2.48
N ASP A 181 -13.80 9.91 2.53
CA ASP A 181 -13.62 10.78 3.69
C ASP A 181 -14.92 10.74 4.51
N PRO A 182 -14.92 10.13 5.71
CA PRO A 182 -16.10 10.04 6.57
C PRO A 182 -16.46 11.37 7.25
N GLY A 183 -15.64 12.42 7.11
CA GLY A 183 -15.84 13.71 7.76
C GLY A 183 -15.42 13.76 9.23
N ASP A 184 -15.44 12.62 9.93
CA ASP A 184 -14.90 12.46 11.29
C ASP A 184 -13.47 11.91 11.28
N VAL A 185 -12.54 12.66 11.86
CA VAL A 185 -11.11 12.30 11.97
C VAL A 185 -10.84 11.10 12.91
N LYS A 186 -11.83 10.66 13.68
CA LYS A 186 -11.78 9.49 14.57
C LYS A 186 -12.51 8.27 14.02
N PHE A 187 -13.17 8.39 12.86
CA PHE A 187 -14.00 7.31 12.30
C PHE A 187 -13.26 5.98 12.16
N TYR A 188 -11.97 6.01 11.81
CA TYR A 188 -11.17 4.80 11.61
C TYR A 188 -10.50 4.27 12.89
N ASP A 189 -10.54 4.98 14.02
CA ASP A 189 -9.90 4.55 15.27
C ASP A 189 -10.33 3.12 15.68
N PRO A 190 -11.63 2.73 15.61
CA PRO A 190 -12.05 1.37 15.96
C PRO A 190 -11.50 0.28 15.04
N PHE A 191 -11.12 0.62 13.80
CA PHE A 191 -10.58 -0.33 12.81
C PHE A 191 -9.10 -0.66 13.04
N ILE A 192 -8.43 0.07 13.94
CA ILE A 192 -7.03 -0.14 14.32
C ILE A 192 -7.00 -0.89 15.65
N LEU A 193 -6.54 -2.13 15.63
CA LEU A 193 -6.66 -3.06 16.77
C LEU A 193 -5.39 -3.18 17.62
N ILE A 194 -4.46 -2.25 17.40
CA ILE A 194 -3.12 -2.24 18.01
C ILE A 194 -2.73 -0.81 18.39
N ARG A 195 -1.67 -0.70 19.19
CA ARG A 195 -1.06 0.58 19.59
C ARG A 195 0.41 0.65 19.22
N VAL A 196 0.93 1.87 19.08
CA VAL A 196 2.38 2.10 18.89
C VAL A 196 3.16 1.47 20.06
N GLY A 197 4.29 0.82 19.75
CA GLY A 197 5.13 0.11 20.70
C GLY A 197 4.67 -1.32 21.01
N GLN A 198 3.48 -1.72 20.56
CA GLN A 198 2.98 -3.08 20.78
C GLN A 198 3.80 -4.09 19.98
N ARG A 199 4.23 -5.17 20.63
CA ARG A 199 4.74 -6.36 19.95
C ARG A 199 3.57 -7.18 19.42
N VAL A 200 3.70 -7.67 18.19
CA VAL A 200 2.69 -8.51 17.52
C VAL A 200 3.32 -9.80 17.02
N LYS A 201 2.48 -10.82 16.84
CA LYS A 201 2.87 -12.10 16.25
C LYS A 201 2.41 -12.21 14.81
N LYS A 202 3.17 -12.93 13.97
CA LYS A 202 2.78 -13.26 12.60
C LYS A 202 1.37 -13.86 12.62
N GLY A 203 0.47 -13.33 11.79
CA GLY A 203 -0.93 -13.76 11.72
C GLY A 203 -1.87 -13.12 12.73
N GLN A 204 -1.38 -12.30 13.67
CA GLN A 204 -2.25 -11.50 14.52
C GLN A 204 -3.03 -10.49 13.67
N VAL A 205 -4.33 -10.36 13.92
CA VAL A 205 -5.16 -9.30 13.32
C VAL A 205 -4.76 -7.96 13.95
N ILE A 206 -4.24 -7.05 13.13
CA ILE A 206 -3.75 -5.74 13.55
C ILE A 206 -4.70 -4.60 13.16
N ALA A 207 -5.50 -4.79 12.12
CA ALA A 207 -6.51 -3.84 11.70
C ALA A 207 -7.63 -4.53 10.91
N ARG A 208 -8.65 -3.76 10.56
CA ARG A 208 -9.75 -4.18 9.69
C ARG A 208 -9.88 -3.21 8.54
N MET A 209 -10.10 -3.71 7.33
CA MET A 209 -10.34 -2.86 6.16
C MET A 209 -11.78 -2.37 6.13
N TYR A 210 -12.03 -1.12 6.51
CA TYR A 210 -13.31 -0.49 6.20
C TYR A 210 -13.56 -0.50 4.69
N LEU A 211 -14.74 -0.97 4.27
CA LEU A 211 -15.21 -0.93 2.89
C LEU A 211 -16.50 -0.11 2.83
N PRO A 212 -16.57 0.93 1.97
CA PRO A 212 -17.76 1.76 1.84
C PRO A 212 -18.93 0.98 1.21
N ASP A 213 -20.15 1.45 1.49
CA ASP A 213 -21.38 0.77 1.05
C ASP A 213 -21.62 0.83 -0.46
N ASP A 214 -21.19 1.90 -1.13
CA ASP A 214 -21.29 2.01 -2.58
C ASP A 214 -20.21 1.13 -3.25
N PRO A 215 -20.58 0.04 -3.94
CA PRO A 215 -19.62 -0.88 -4.52
C PRO A 215 -18.69 -0.20 -5.53
N ARG A 216 -19.15 0.87 -6.22
CA ARG A 216 -18.33 1.62 -7.19
C ARG A 216 -17.18 2.37 -6.52
N VAL A 217 -17.36 2.74 -5.25
CA VAL A 217 -16.29 3.31 -4.41
C VAL A 217 -15.44 2.18 -3.83
N ALA A 218 -16.09 1.15 -3.30
CA ALA A 218 -15.44 0.04 -2.59
C ALA A 218 -14.44 -0.73 -3.47
N GLU A 219 -14.66 -0.79 -4.78
CA GLU A 219 -13.72 -1.42 -5.71
C GLU A 219 -12.35 -0.73 -5.79
N ASN A 220 -12.28 0.55 -5.40
CA ASN A 220 -11.03 1.31 -5.32
C ASN A 220 -10.36 1.19 -3.95
N SER A 221 -11.08 0.66 -2.96
CA SER A 221 -10.54 0.44 -1.63
C SER A 221 -9.39 -0.56 -1.70
N HIS A 222 -8.23 -0.18 -1.18
CA HIS A 222 -7.01 -0.97 -1.32
C HIS A 222 -6.07 -0.79 -0.12
N ILE A 223 -5.08 -1.69 -0.05
CA ILE A 223 -3.88 -1.45 0.76
C ILE A 223 -2.70 -1.29 -0.19
N HIS A 224 -2.03 -0.16 -0.11
CA HIS A 224 -0.70 0.05 -0.66
C HIS A 224 0.33 -0.38 0.38
N PHE A 225 1.24 -1.27 -0.01
CA PHE A 225 2.22 -1.83 0.91
C PHE A 225 3.61 -1.96 0.30
N ASN A 226 4.61 -1.69 1.12
CA ASN A 226 6.02 -1.73 0.76
C ASN A 226 6.87 -1.91 2.02
N LEU A 227 8.15 -2.20 1.82
CA LEU A 227 9.12 -2.08 2.91
C LEU A 227 9.67 -0.67 2.97
N LEU A 228 9.95 -0.20 4.19
CA LEU A 228 10.78 0.95 4.47
C LEU A 228 12.03 0.44 5.15
N GLY A 229 13.14 0.39 4.42
CA GLY A 229 14.38 -0.20 4.91
C GLY A 229 15.58 0.73 4.80
N GLY A 230 16.63 0.37 5.55
CA GLY A 230 17.89 1.09 5.62
C GLY A 230 17.80 2.44 6.36
N ARG A 231 18.96 3.08 6.54
CA ARG A 231 19.10 4.35 7.28
C ARG A 231 18.27 5.50 6.71
N ARG A 232 18.01 5.48 5.39
CA ARG A 232 17.23 6.50 4.69
C ARG A 232 15.74 6.15 4.52
N ARG A 233 15.31 4.98 5.02
CA ARG A 233 13.92 4.48 4.92
C ARG A 233 13.41 4.49 3.47
N HIS A 234 14.23 3.99 2.55
CA HIS A 234 13.88 3.90 1.14
C HIS A 234 12.72 2.92 0.93
N PHE A 235 11.91 3.19 -0.09
CA PHE A 235 10.88 2.25 -0.51
C PHE A 235 11.56 1.03 -1.12
N GLN A 236 11.25 -0.13 -0.55
CA GLN A 236 11.79 -1.42 -0.93
C GLN A 236 10.66 -2.39 -1.24
N SER A 237 10.97 -3.37 -2.07
CA SER A 237 10.02 -4.41 -2.46
C SER A 237 9.61 -5.26 -1.24
N PRO A 238 8.32 -5.58 -1.07
CA PRO A 238 7.81 -6.45 0.01
C PRO A 238 8.06 -7.94 -0.25
N SER A 239 9.24 -8.31 -0.73
CA SER A 239 9.58 -9.65 -1.21
C SER A 239 9.92 -10.66 -0.11
N ILE A 240 9.19 -10.62 1.01
CA ILE A 240 9.42 -11.46 2.20
C ILE A 240 8.52 -12.71 2.26
N PHE A 241 7.62 -12.89 1.30
CA PHE A 241 6.56 -13.90 1.35
C PHE A 241 6.96 -15.21 0.65
N ASP A 242 6.40 -16.33 1.13
CA ASP A 242 6.63 -17.65 0.55
C ASP A 242 6.12 -17.75 -0.90
N GLU A 243 6.63 -18.72 -1.67
CA GLU A 243 6.26 -18.85 -3.08
C GLU A 243 4.78 -19.12 -3.29
N ARG A 244 4.11 -19.78 -2.34
CA ARG A 244 2.68 -20.07 -2.41
C ARG A 244 1.88 -18.78 -2.39
N ILE A 245 2.22 -17.83 -1.51
CA ILE A 245 1.63 -16.48 -1.46
C ILE A 245 1.95 -15.73 -2.74
N VAL A 246 3.21 -15.74 -3.20
CA VAL A 246 3.61 -15.01 -4.41
C VAL A 246 2.80 -15.49 -5.62
N ARG A 247 2.66 -16.80 -5.81
CA ARG A 247 1.86 -17.38 -6.90
C ARG A 247 0.37 -17.09 -6.75
N ALA A 248 -0.18 -17.19 -5.55
CA ALA A 248 -1.59 -16.92 -5.31
C ALA A 248 -1.93 -15.42 -5.48
N PHE A 249 -1.02 -14.53 -5.09
CA PHE A 249 -1.15 -13.09 -5.34
C PHE A 249 -1.02 -12.78 -6.83
N HIS A 250 -0.04 -13.37 -7.53
CA HIS A 250 0.12 -13.25 -8.99
C HIS A 250 -1.14 -13.68 -9.75
N ALA A 251 -1.78 -14.77 -9.31
CA ALA A 251 -3.04 -15.24 -9.90
C ALA A 251 -4.20 -14.23 -9.78
N SER A 252 -4.12 -13.27 -8.84
CA SER A 252 -5.11 -12.20 -8.71
C SER A 252 -4.88 -11.03 -9.67
N TRP A 253 -3.74 -10.95 -10.36
CA TRP A 253 -3.43 -9.78 -11.18
C TRP A 253 -4.26 -9.77 -12.46
N ASP A 254 -4.95 -8.65 -12.70
CA ASP A 254 -5.63 -8.42 -13.96
C ASP A 254 -4.64 -8.10 -15.11
N ARG A 255 -5.17 -8.08 -16.34
CA ARG A 255 -4.40 -7.82 -17.56
C ARG A 255 -3.73 -6.44 -17.60
N ARG A 256 -4.16 -5.47 -16.79
CA ARG A 256 -3.60 -4.12 -16.77
C ARG A 256 -2.46 -4.01 -15.75
N ARG A 257 -2.61 -4.64 -14.58
CA ARG A 257 -1.63 -4.56 -13.47
C ARG A 257 -0.56 -5.63 -13.54
N GLY A 258 -0.87 -6.77 -14.16
CA GLY A 258 0.06 -7.90 -14.34
C GLY A 258 0.99 -7.78 -15.54
N VAL A 259 1.08 -6.62 -16.18
CA VAL A 259 1.93 -6.36 -17.35
C VAL A 259 2.85 -5.17 -17.13
N ASP A 260 4.00 -5.17 -17.81
CA ASP A 260 4.92 -4.03 -17.93
C ASP A 260 5.37 -3.95 -19.40
N GLY A 261 5.18 -2.80 -20.05
CA GLY A 261 5.46 -2.67 -21.49
C GLY A 261 4.66 -3.63 -22.39
N GLY A 262 3.44 -4.00 -21.98
CA GLY A 262 2.64 -5.01 -22.67
C GLY A 262 3.09 -6.46 -22.44
N VAL A 263 4.21 -6.69 -21.74
CA VAL A 263 4.71 -8.03 -21.42
C VAL A 263 4.15 -8.48 -20.07
N ARG A 264 3.63 -9.71 -20.00
CA ARG A 264 3.14 -10.29 -18.75
C ARG A 264 4.30 -10.55 -17.78
N MET A 265 4.18 -10.04 -16.57
CA MET A 265 5.18 -10.24 -15.53
C MET A 265 5.12 -11.67 -14.95
N PRO A 266 6.27 -12.27 -14.59
CA PRO A 266 6.30 -13.55 -13.88
C PRO A 266 5.75 -13.40 -12.45
N PRO A 267 5.40 -14.50 -11.76
CA PRO A 267 5.10 -14.48 -10.33
C PRO A 267 6.30 -13.92 -9.55
N CYS A 268 6.10 -12.75 -8.94
CA CYS A 268 7.09 -12.05 -8.11
C CYS A 268 6.36 -11.02 -7.22
N MET A 269 7.02 -10.58 -6.16
CA MET A 269 6.57 -9.42 -5.36
C MET A 269 7.28 -8.14 -5.78
N GLY A 270 8.50 -8.25 -6.29
CA GLY A 270 9.26 -7.15 -6.89
C GLY A 270 9.69 -7.48 -8.31
N TYR A 271 9.42 -6.60 -9.26
CA TYR A 271 9.79 -6.74 -10.67
C TYR A 271 10.75 -5.63 -11.11
N ARG A 272 11.86 -5.99 -11.76
CA ARG A 272 12.89 -5.06 -12.28
C ARG A 272 13.32 -4.02 -11.24
N LEU A 273 13.83 -4.51 -10.11
CA LEU A 273 14.29 -3.69 -8.99
C LEU A 273 15.67 -3.09 -9.26
N GLY A 274 15.82 -1.83 -8.87
CA GLY A 274 17.12 -1.20 -8.67
C GLY A 274 17.84 -1.72 -7.43
N ARG A 275 19.05 -1.20 -7.18
CA ARG A 275 19.90 -1.62 -6.04
C ARG A 275 19.23 -1.34 -4.70
N ASP A 276 18.69 -0.13 -4.53
CA ASP A 276 18.13 0.31 -3.26
C ASP A 276 16.74 -0.27 -2.96
N GLU A 277 16.07 -0.85 -3.97
CA GLU A 277 14.73 -1.41 -3.86
C GLU A 277 14.73 -2.90 -3.47
N ASN A 278 15.88 -3.57 -3.63
CA ASN A 278 16.08 -4.94 -3.20
C ASN A 278 16.30 -4.96 -1.68
N PRO A 279 15.40 -5.60 -0.90
CA PRO A 279 15.47 -5.56 0.55
C PRO A 279 16.54 -6.48 1.14
N PHE A 280 17.14 -7.36 0.34
CA PHE A 280 18.10 -8.35 0.83
C PHE A 280 19.53 -7.94 0.54
N GLN A 281 19.77 -7.29 -0.59
CA GLN A 281 21.13 -7.05 -1.09
C GLN A 281 21.17 -5.76 -1.89
N GLN A 282 22.31 -5.06 -1.85
CA GLN A 282 22.55 -3.81 -2.57
C GLN A 282 22.83 -4.01 -4.08
N ARG A 283 22.00 -4.85 -4.73
CA ARG A 283 22.11 -5.23 -6.15
C ARG A 283 20.75 -5.14 -6.84
N ALA A 284 20.79 -4.71 -8.11
CA ALA A 284 19.63 -4.78 -8.98
C ALA A 284 19.26 -6.24 -9.27
N VAL A 285 17.97 -6.50 -9.47
CA VAL A 285 17.45 -7.84 -9.74
C VAL A 285 16.18 -7.75 -10.55
N ASP A 286 15.96 -8.70 -11.46
CA ASP A 286 14.80 -8.64 -12.36
C ASP A 286 13.52 -9.14 -11.69
N ARG A 287 13.63 -10.01 -10.68
CA ARG A 287 12.51 -10.48 -9.87
C ARG A 287 12.91 -10.99 -8.49
N LEU A 288 12.03 -10.77 -7.51
CA LEU A 288 12.06 -11.38 -6.18
C LEU A 288 10.67 -11.92 -5.81
#